data_AF-A0A8J2SAW7-F1
#
_entry.id   AF-A0A8J2SAW7-F1
#
_cell.length_a   1.000
_cell.length_b   1.000
_cell.length_c   1.000
_cell.angle_alpha   90.00
_cell.angle_beta   90.00
_cell.angle_gamma   90.00
#
_symmetry.space_group_name_H-M   'P 1'
#
loop_
_entity.id
_entity.type
_entity.pdbx_description
1 polymer ?
#
loop_
_entity_poly.entity_id
_entity_poly.type
_entity_poly.pdbx_seq_one_letter_code
_entity_poly.pdbx_strand_id
1 'polypeptide(L)'
;MQLALLAALPTAVTALQPLNGIGVKPLGGAASIDVGALLDKKAAVIFGTYAADFNAIEYGQRLRHYAPKLKERGVESLHLILNADEAASEKFVELLGLEGVCDVYCDPNGAAGRAFGCGRGWLPDEDSLFDGQIPINAYGKLFGMLLGLGAWATLPAVIGGYIGNPWRAQPWIADAMAQGSAQGRWPGTGLVVETGRGSGYAFDELPVVGDWGRRPLELATLRLQNMIGVSLQNWDALRPRDDQLAVLTQLGGLAIGDGAGGLLYEWKDPGICAVCNFEDALDALDGKTV
;
A
#
# COMPACT_ATOMS: atom_id res chain seq x y z
N MET A 1 27.74 -10.34 -46.45
CA MET A 1 27.00 -9.35 -45.63
C MET A 1 26.23 -10.14 -44.58
N GLN A 2 26.88 -10.43 -43.46
CA GLN A 2 26.30 -11.20 -42.35
C GLN A 2 25.37 -10.27 -41.56
N LEU A 3 24.06 -10.52 -41.62
CA LEU A 3 23.11 -9.91 -40.69
C LEU A 3 23.33 -10.57 -39.33
N ALA A 4 23.73 -9.76 -38.35
CA ALA A 4 23.81 -10.15 -36.96
C ALA A 4 22.40 -10.51 -36.46
N LEU A 5 22.23 -11.76 -36.06
CA LEU A 5 21.14 -12.19 -35.19
C LEU A 5 21.37 -11.47 -33.86
N LEU A 6 20.60 -10.43 -33.56
CA LEU A 6 20.50 -9.91 -32.20
C LEU A 6 19.85 -11.02 -31.37
N ALA A 7 20.66 -11.83 -30.70
CA ALA A 7 20.18 -12.74 -29.69
C ALA A 7 19.45 -11.90 -28.63
N ALA A 8 18.16 -12.19 -28.44
CA ALA A 8 17.45 -11.73 -27.25
C ALA A 8 18.20 -12.27 -26.03
N LEU A 9 18.92 -11.38 -25.35
CA LEU A 9 19.47 -11.68 -24.03
C LEU A 9 18.30 -12.08 -23.12
N PRO A 10 18.45 -13.10 -22.26
CA PRO A 10 17.39 -13.53 -21.37
C PRO A 10 17.19 -12.45 -20.30
N THR A 11 16.25 -11.53 -20.54
CA THR A 11 15.80 -10.51 -19.58
C THR A 11 15.02 -11.10 -18.40
N ALA A 12 14.84 -12.42 -18.35
CA ALA A 12 14.05 -13.12 -17.33
C ALA A 12 14.84 -13.49 -16.05
N VAL A 13 16.09 -13.08 -15.93
CA VAL A 13 16.93 -13.28 -14.74
C VAL A 13 17.40 -11.87 -14.35
N THR A 14 16.87 -11.13 -13.38
CA THR A 14 16.31 -11.51 -12.08
C THR A 14 15.78 -10.22 -11.39
N ALA A 15 14.63 -9.69 -11.80
CA ALA A 15 14.07 -8.50 -11.12
C ALA A 15 13.83 -8.74 -9.62
N LEU A 16 13.69 -10.01 -9.23
CA LEU A 16 13.47 -10.47 -7.88
C LEU A 16 14.75 -10.99 -7.18
N GLN A 17 15.93 -11.04 -7.84
CA GLN A 17 17.17 -11.50 -7.20
C GLN A 17 17.46 -10.81 -5.86
N PRO A 18 17.30 -9.48 -5.77
CA PRO A 18 17.63 -8.76 -4.55
C PRO A 18 16.84 -9.24 -3.33
N LEU A 19 15.71 -9.92 -3.52
CA LEU A 19 14.89 -10.47 -2.45
C LEU A 19 15.42 -11.80 -1.89
N ASN A 20 16.28 -12.50 -2.62
CA ASN A 20 16.80 -13.79 -2.20
C ASN A 20 17.67 -13.63 -0.94
N GLY A 21 17.37 -14.44 0.08
CA GLY A 21 18.04 -14.39 1.38
C GLY A 21 17.56 -13.26 2.29
N ILE A 22 16.56 -12.47 1.87
CA ILE A 22 15.93 -11.49 2.76
C ILE A 22 14.90 -12.22 3.62
N GLY A 23 15.19 -12.34 4.91
CA GLY A 23 14.29 -13.00 5.86
C GLY A 23 13.23 -12.06 6.42
N VAL A 24 11.96 -12.48 6.34
CA VAL A 24 10.83 -11.83 7.05
C VAL A 24 10.19 -12.81 8.02
N LYS A 25 9.57 -12.32 9.10
CA LYS A 25 8.95 -13.18 10.11
C LYS A 25 7.44 -13.28 9.84
N PRO A 26 6.86 -14.46 9.59
CA PRO A 26 5.40 -14.62 9.50
C PRO A 26 4.72 -14.21 10.81
N LEU A 27 3.58 -13.54 10.73
CA LEU A 27 2.78 -13.15 11.89
C LEU A 27 2.34 -14.39 12.69
N GLY A 28 2.67 -14.45 13.99
CA GLY A 28 2.43 -15.62 14.84
C GLY A 28 3.35 -16.82 14.57
N GLY A 29 4.29 -16.70 13.62
CA GLY A 29 5.27 -17.73 13.26
C GLY A 29 6.60 -17.56 13.99
N ALA A 30 7.30 -18.66 14.25
CA ALA A 30 8.59 -18.62 14.96
C ALA A 30 9.80 -18.50 14.01
N ALA A 31 9.70 -18.99 12.77
CA ALA A 31 10.83 -19.05 11.83
C ALA A 31 10.71 -17.99 10.75
N SER A 32 11.84 -17.35 10.42
CA SER A 32 11.92 -16.43 9.28
C SER A 32 11.82 -17.20 7.96
N ILE A 33 11.13 -16.61 6.98
CA ILE A 33 10.97 -17.11 5.62
C ILE A 33 11.68 -16.16 4.66
N ASP A 34 12.32 -16.72 3.63
CA ASP A 34 12.93 -15.95 2.55
C ASP A 34 11.85 -15.30 1.68
N VAL A 35 11.93 -13.98 1.49
CA VAL A 35 11.02 -13.23 0.63
C VAL A 35 11.08 -13.74 -0.81
N GLY A 36 12.25 -14.16 -1.29
CA GLY A 36 12.40 -14.76 -2.62
C GLY A 36 11.48 -15.97 -2.82
N ALA A 37 11.34 -16.80 -1.78
CA ALA A 37 10.50 -18.01 -1.82
C ALA A 37 8.99 -17.70 -1.86
N LEU A 38 8.57 -16.51 -1.44
CA LEU A 38 7.15 -16.09 -1.53
C LEU A 38 6.69 -15.94 -3.00
N LEU A 39 7.64 -15.77 -3.92
CA LEU A 39 7.41 -15.56 -5.35
C LEU A 39 7.78 -16.79 -6.21
N ASP A 40 8.00 -17.96 -5.59
CA ASP A 40 8.20 -19.26 -6.26
C ASP A 40 6.94 -19.78 -6.98
N LYS A 41 5.81 -19.11 -6.75
CA LYS A 41 4.54 -19.32 -7.43
C LYS A 41 4.01 -17.97 -7.91
N LYS A 42 2.94 -17.99 -8.72
CA LYS A 42 2.26 -16.76 -9.11
C LYS A 42 1.64 -16.11 -7.87
N ALA A 43 2.31 -15.12 -7.31
CA ALA A 43 1.96 -14.52 -6.03
C ALA A 43 2.03 -12.99 -6.09
N ALA A 44 1.21 -12.33 -5.27
CA ALA A 44 1.30 -10.89 -5.06
C ALA A 44 1.95 -10.62 -3.70
N VAL A 45 3.00 -9.80 -3.69
CA VAL A 45 3.72 -9.37 -2.50
C VAL A 45 3.61 -7.86 -2.38
N ILE A 46 3.00 -7.39 -1.30
CA ILE A 46 2.95 -5.99 -0.93
C ILE A 46 4.10 -5.73 0.03
N PHE A 47 4.94 -4.76 -0.33
CA PHE A 47 5.94 -4.17 0.56
C PHE A 47 5.29 -2.98 1.25
N GLY A 48 4.65 -3.24 2.39
CA GLY A 48 3.97 -2.24 3.18
C GLY A 48 4.93 -1.30 3.90
N THR A 49 4.45 -0.10 4.19
CA THR A 49 5.11 0.85 5.09
C THR A 49 4.80 0.49 6.54
N TYR A 50 5.08 1.39 7.51
CA TYR A 50 4.76 1.13 8.91
C TYR A 50 3.24 1.11 9.16
N ALA A 51 2.80 0.40 10.20
CA ALA A 51 1.39 0.04 10.38
C ALA A 51 0.41 1.23 10.49
N ALA A 52 0.85 2.36 11.05
CA ALA A 52 0.04 3.59 11.14
C ALA A 52 0.07 4.48 9.90
N ASP A 53 0.82 4.13 8.86
CA ASP A 53 0.96 4.93 7.64
C ASP A 53 -0.24 4.79 6.69
N PHE A 54 -0.51 5.84 5.91
CA PHE A 54 -1.56 5.84 4.90
C PHE A 54 -1.34 4.77 3.84
N ASN A 55 -0.10 4.54 3.37
CA ASN A 55 0.15 3.58 2.30
C ASN A 55 -0.17 2.16 2.76
N ALA A 56 0.35 1.75 3.92
CA ALA A 56 0.06 0.45 4.51
C ALA A 56 -1.45 0.24 4.67
N ILE A 57 -2.16 1.21 5.25
CA ILE A 57 -3.61 1.11 5.48
C ILE A 57 -4.38 0.96 4.16
N GLU A 58 -4.06 1.76 3.14
CA GLU A 58 -4.72 1.64 1.83
C GLU A 58 -4.41 0.32 1.13
N TYR A 59 -3.17 -0.19 1.24
CA TYR A 59 -2.83 -1.52 0.72
C TYR A 59 -3.65 -2.62 1.41
N GLY A 60 -3.80 -2.57 2.73
CA GLY A 60 -4.65 -3.53 3.47
C GLY A 60 -6.11 -3.47 3.01
N GLN A 61 -6.68 -2.26 2.92
CA GLN A 61 -8.05 -2.06 2.44
C GLN A 61 -8.25 -2.56 1.00
N ARG A 62 -7.29 -2.29 0.11
CA ARG A 62 -7.31 -2.76 -1.28
C ARG A 62 -7.16 -4.27 -1.36
N LEU A 63 -6.27 -4.88 -0.57
CA LEU A 63 -6.12 -6.34 -0.52
C LEU A 63 -7.43 -7.01 -0.11
N ARG A 64 -8.10 -6.53 0.93
CA ARG A 64 -9.39 -7.06 1.36
C ARG A 64 -10.44 -7.01 0.23
N HIS A 65 -10.48 -5.91 -0.51
CA HIS A 65 -11.43 -5.74 -1.62
C HIS A 65 -11.07 -6.59 -2.85
N TYR A 66 -9.78 -6.64 -3.22
CA TYR A 66 -9.32 -7.17 -4.50
C TYR A 66 -8.77 -8.59 -4.44
N ALA A 67 -8.58 -9.17 -3.25
CA ALA A 67 -8.09 -10.55 -3.10
C ALA A 67 -8.88 -11.58 -3.95
N PRO A 68 -10.23 -11.56 -4.01
CA PRO A 68 -10.98 -12.48 -4.87
C PRO A 68 -10.63 -12.31 -6.35
N LYS A 69 -10.56 -11.06 -6.84
CA LYS A 69 -10.28 -10.73 -8.25
C LYS A 69 -8.86 -11.07 -8.68
N LEU A 70 -7.90 -11.01 -7.76
CA LEU A 70 -6.52 -11.47 -7.97
C LEU A 70 -6.48 -13.00 -8.08
N LYS A 71 -7.17 -13.71 -7.17
CA LYS A 71 -7.27 -15.18 -7.18
C LYS A 71 -7.96 -15.70 -8.45
N GLU A 72 -9.01 -15.04 -8.92
CA GLU A 72 -9.68 -15.35 -10.20
C GLU A 72 -8.74 -15.25 -11.41
N ARG A 73 -7.72 -14.40 -11.34
CA ARG A 73 -6.66 -14.26 -12.37
C ARG A 73 -5.47 -15.20 -12.14
N GLY A 74 -5.61 -16.17 -11.25
CA GLY A 74 -4.62 -17.19 -10.95
C GLY A 74 -3.49 -16.75 -10.04
N VAL A 75 -3.61 -15.62 -9.31
CA VAL A 75 -2.68 -15.32 -8.21
C VAL A 75 -2.95 -16.31 -7.07
N GLU A 76 -2.02 -17.22 -6.83
CA GLU A 76 -2.17 -18.35 -5.91
C GLU A 76 -2.06 -17.93 -4.43
N SER A 77 -1.20 -16.96 -4.13
CA SER A 77 -0.96 -16.48 -2.77
C SER A 77 -0.79 -14.96 -2.72
N LEU A 78 -1.22 -14.37 -1.61
CA LEU A 78 -1.20 -12.94 -1.35
C LEU A 78 -0.42 -12.71 -0.06
N HIS A 79 0.59 -11.85 -0.11
CA HIS A 79 1.50 -11.60 1.00
C HIS A 79 1.57 -10.10 1.28
N LEU A 80 1.52 -9.73 2.56
CA LEU A 80 1.75 -8.37 3.04
C LEU A 80 2.93 -8.36 4.00
N ILE A 81 4.03 -7.74 3.61
CA ILE A 81 5.19 -7.52 4.46
C ILE A 81 5.06 -6.12 5.05
N LEU A 82 4.92 -6.00 6.37
CA LEU A 82 4.69 -4.73 7.05
C LEU A 82 5.98 -4.25 7.75
N ASN A 83 6.28 -2.96 7.64
CA ASN A 83 7.42 -2.37 8.36
C ASN A 83 7.09 -2.14 9.84
N ALA A 84 6.87 -3.23 10.54
CA ALA A 84 6.33 -3.25 11.88
C ALA A 84 6.80 -4.50 12.63
N ASP A 85 6.70 -4.46 13.96
CA ASP A 85 6.86 -5.65 14.77
C ASP A 85 5.57 -6.48 14.83
N GLU A 86 5.61 -7.58 15.57
CA GLU A 86 4.50 -8.52 15.69
C GLU A 86 3.26 -7.88 16.32
N ALA A 87 3.40 -7.14 17.42
CA ALA A 87 2.26 -6.53 18.10
C ALA A 87 1.56 -5.47 17.24
N ALA A 88 2.33 -4.63 16.55
CA ALA A 88 1.78 -3.65 15.61
C ALA A 88 1.13 -4.32 14.40
N SER A 89 1.70 -5.42 13.90
CA SER A 89 1.15 -6.19 12.78
C SER A 89 -0.14 -6.90 13.16
N GLU A 90 -0.23 -7.50 14.36
CA GLU A 90 -1.46 -8.08 14.90
C GLU A 90 -2.57 -7.02 14.99
N LYS A 91 -2.25 -5.86 15.56
CA LYS A 91 -3.23 -4.78 15.69
C LYS A 91 -3.67 -4.24 14.33
N PHE A 92 -2.76 -4.15 13.37
CA PHE A 92 -3.06 -3.74 12.00
C PHE A 92 -4.03 -4.71 11.31
N VAL A 93 -3.78 -6.03 11.43
CA VAL A 93 -4.65 -7.08 10.89
C VAL A 93 -6.04 -7.00 11.50
N GLU A 94 -6.14 -6.88 12.83
CA GLU A 94 -7.41 -6.76 13.56
C GLU A 94 -8.23 -5.55 13.08
N LEU A 95 -7.59 -4.37 13.01
CA LEU A 95 -8.27 -3.13 12.62
C LEU A 95 -8.76 -3.19 11.17
N LEU A 96 -7.98 -3.78 10.26
CA LEU A 96 -8.35 -3.85 8.85
C LEU A 96 -9.10 -5.12 8.46
N GLY A 97 -9.36 -6.04 9.39
CA GLY A 97 -10.07 -7.29 9.11
C GLY A 97 -9.38 -8.09 8.00
N LEU A 98 -8.07 -8.31 8.14
CA LEU A 98 -7.24 -9.00 7.14
C LEU A 98 -7.10 -10.50 7.41
N GLU A 99 -7.72 -11.03 8.45
CA GLU A 99 -7.68 -12.45 8.77
C GLU A 99 -8.21 -13.29 7.60
N GLY A 100 -7.37 -14.19 7.08
CA GLY A 100 -7.71 -15.05 5.94
C GLY A 100 -7.71 -14.35 4.57
N VAL A 101 -7.36 -13.06 4.50
CA VAL A 101 -7.24 -12.31 3.23
C VAL A 101 -5.89 -12.60 2.58
N CYS A 102 -4.81 -12.43 3.33
CA CYS A 102 -3.42 -12.60 2.91
C CYS A 102 -2.55 -13.09 4.07
N ASP A 103 -1.40 -13.67 3.75
CA ASP A 103 -0.36 -13.97 4.74
C ASP A 103 0.39 -12.68 5.10
N VAL A 104 0.55 -12.41 6.40
CA VAL A 104 1.18 -11.17 6.90
C VAL A 104 2.54 -11.48 7.52
N TYR A 105 3.52 -10.62 7.25
CA TYR A 105 4.89 -10.76 7.71
C TYR A 105 5.39 -9.46 8.35
N CYS A 106 6.23 -9.61 9.36
CA CYS A 106 6.87 -8.52 10.09
C CYS A 106 8.28 -8.29 9.53
N ASP A 107 8.57 -7.05 9.13
CA ASP A 107 9.89 -6.57 8.70
C ASP A 107 10.18 -5.21 9.35
N PRO A 108 10.46 -5.15 10.66
CA PRO A 108 10.58 -3.88 11.38
C PRO A 108 11.66 -2.93 10.85
N ASN A 109 12.58 -3.42 10.02
CA ASN A 109 13.67 -2.63 9.42
C ASN A 109 13.39 -2.23 7.96
N GLY A 110 12.29 -2.73 7.37
CA GLY A 110 11.95 -2.51 5.97
C GLY A 110 12.97 -3.05 4.98
N ALA A 111 13.70 -4.11 5.35
CA ALA A 111 14.73 -4.72 4.51
C ALA A 111 14.17 -5.24 3.17
N ALA A 112 13.00 -5.87 3.17
CA ALA A 112 12.35 -6.42 1.99
C ALA A 112 11.99 -5.33 0.98
N GLY A 113 11.34 -4.26 1.43
CA GLY A 113 11.00 -3.12 0.55
C GLY A 113 12.25 -2.44 0.00
N ARG A 114 13.30 -2.26 0.81
CA ARG A 114 14.58 -1.70 0.34
C ARG A 114 15.24 -2.58 -0.71
N ALA A 115 15.24 -3.89 -0.50
CA ALA A 115 15.78 -4.85 -1.45
C ALA A 115 14.99 -4.86 -2.77
N PHE A 116 13.66 -4.75 -2.72
CA PHE A 116 12.81 -4.58 -3.89
C PHE A 116 13.05 -3.26 -4.66
N GLY A 117 13.64 -2.26 -3.99
CA GLY A 117 13.89 -0.94 -4.54
C GLY A 117 12.78 0.07 -4.26
N CYS A 118 11.96 -0.14 -3.23
CA CYS A 118 11.03 0.87 -2.74
C CYS A 118 11.77 2.15 -2.33
N GLY A 119 11.12 3.30 -2.52
CA GLY A 119 11.69 4.60 -2.19
C GLY A 119 12.02 4.72 -0.71
N ARG A 120 13.19 5.27 -0.38
CA ARG A 120 13.61 5.46 1.02
C ARG A 120 13.05 6.76 1.64
N GLY A 121 12.39 7.58 0.84
CA GLY A 121 11.87 8.89 1.23
C GLY A 121 12.95 9.95 1.41
N TRP A 122 12.63 10.98 2.18
CA TRP A 122 13.50 12.13 2.37
C TRP A 122 14.43 11.93 3.57
N LEU A 123 15.75 11.89 3.30
CA LEU A 123 16.80 11.87 4.31
C LEU A 123 16.70 10.71 5.33
N PRO A 124 16.41 9.46 4.91
CA PRO A 124 16.08 8.34 5.80
C PRO A 124 17.11 8.09 6.90
N ASP A 125 18.40 8.13 6.55
CA ASP A 125 19.51 7.83 7.49
C ASP A 125 20.27 9.09 7.95
N GLU A 126 19.86 10.28 7.50
CA GLU A 126 20.60 11.52 7.78
C GLU A 126 19.99 12.23 8.99
N ASP A 127 20.71 12.42 10.08
CA ASP A 127 20.14 13.06 11.28
C ASP A 127 20.16 14.59 11.23
N SER A 128 20.54 15.18 10.09
CA SER A 128 20.69 16.62 9.93
C SER A 128 20.50 17.13 8.51
N LEU A 129 20.20 18.42 8.40
CA LEU A 129 20.27 19.21 7.17
C LEU A 129 21.56 20.05 7.15
N PHE A 130 21.98 20.43 5.95
CA PHE A 130 23.14 21.31 5.71
C PHE A 130 24.41 20.80 6.40
N ASP A 131 24.81 19.57 6.07
CA ASP A 131 26.06 18.93 6.54
C ASP A 131 26.25 19.00 8.06
N GLY A 132 25.21 18.64 8.84
CA GLY A 132 25.30 18.60 10.30
C GLY A 132 24.81 19.84 11.04
N GLN A 133 24.42 20.91 10.33
CA GLN A 133 24.11 22.19 11.00
C GLN A 133 22.73 22.23 11.67
N ILE A 134 21.73 21.55 11.09
CA ILE A 134 20.36 21.57 11.62
C ILE A 134 19.91 20.14 11.90
N PRO A 135 19.78 19.71 13.17
CA PRO A 135 19.30 18.38 13.48
C PRO A 135 17.84 18.21 13.05
N ILE A 136 17.52 17.08 12.41
CA ILE A 136 16.15 16.74 12.00
C ILE A 136 15.83 15.31 12.43
N ASN A 137 14.85 15.17 13.33
CA ASN A 137 14.40 13.86 13.77
C ASN A 137 13.52 13.18 12.71
N ALA A 138 13.25 11.88 12.88
CA ALA A 138 12.47 11.09 11.92
C ALA A 138 11.07 11.66 11.64
N TYR A 139 10.41 12.24 12.63
CA TYR A 139 9.11 12.89 12.46
C TYR A 139 9.18 14.17 11.62
N GLY A 140 10.24 14.97 11.79
CA GLY A 140 10.51 16.14 10.94
C GLY A 140 10.73 15.75 9.48
N LYS A 141 11.42 14.62 9.23
CA LYS A 141 11.60 14.07 7.88
C LYS A 141 10.28 13.61 7.27
N LEU A 142 9.47 12.87 8.04
CA LEU A 142 8.13 12.47 7.63
C LEU A 142 7.26 13.68 7.30
N PHE A 143 7.30 14.73 8.13
CA PHE A 143 6.59 15.99 7.84
C PHE A 143 7.04 16.61 6.51
N GLY A 144 8.34 16.58 6.20
CA GLY A 144 8.84 17.00 4.89
C GLY A 144 8.30 16.16 3.72
N MET A 145 8.14 14.85 3.90
CA MET A 145 7.50 13.98 2.90
C MET A 145 6.02 14.28 2.69
N LEU A 146 5.30 14.69 3.74
CA LEU A 146 3.92 15.18 3.61
C LEU A 146 3.84 16.45 2.75
N LEU A 147 4.93 17.23 2.70
CA LEU A 147 5.09 18.38 1.80
C LEU A 147 5.68 18.00 0.42
N GLY A 148 5.90 16.72 0.16
CA GLY A 148 6.38 16.19 -1.13
C GLY A 148 7.90 16.02 -1.26
N LEU A 149 8.68 16.33 -0.23
CA LEU A 149 10.13 16.13 -0.27
C LEU A 149 10.46 14.63 -0.28
N GLY A 150 11.28 14.15 -1.22
CA GLY A 150 11.59 12.72 -1.37
C GLY A 150 10.39 11.81 -1.69
N ALA A 151 9.21 12.40 -1.91
CA ALA A 151 7.92 11.74 -2.09
C ALA A 151 7.02 12.61 -2.99
N TRP A 152 7.49 12.87 -4.21
CA TRP A 152 6.96 13.94 -5.08
C TRP A 152 5.46 13.78 -5.40
N ALA A 153 4.96 12.54 -5.43
CA ALA A 153 3.57 12.27 -5.75
C ALA A 153 2.60 12.47 -4.57
N THR A 154 3.10 12.77 -3.36
CA THR A 154 2.26 12.94 -2.16
C THR A 154 1.20 14.03 -2.36
N LEU A 155 1.61 15.25 -2.72
CA LEU A 155 0.67 16.36 -2.88
C LEU A 155 -0.35 16.12 -4.01
N PRO A 156 0.05 15.66 -5.23
CA PRO A 156 -0.91 15.25 -6.26
C PRO A 156 -1.90 14.19 -5.78
N ALA A 157 -1.44 13.18 -5.04
CA ALA A 157 -2.31 12.10 -4.57
C ALA A 157 -3.32 12.57 -3.51
N VAL A 158 -2.91 13.46 -2.61
CA VAL A 158 -3.80 14.08 -1.61
C VAL A 158 -4.84 14.95 -2.32
N ILE A 159 -4.40 15.87 -3.19
CA ILE A 159 -5.29 16.76 -3.96
C ILE A 159 -6.28 15.96 -4.80
N GLY A 160 -5.82 14.90 -5.47
CA GLY A 160 -6.66 14.01 -6.27
C GLY A 160 -7.79 13.36 -5.46
N GLY A 161 -7.57 13.12 -4.16
CA GLY A 161 -8.61 12.59 -3.27
C GLY A 161 -9.74 13.57 -2.98
N TYR A 162 -9.48 14.88 -3.04
CA TYR A 162 -10.51 15.92 -2.92
C TYR A 162 -11.25 16.16 -4.23
N ILE A 163 -10.55 16.06 -5.37
CA ILE A 163 -11.12 16.36 -6.69
C ILE A 163 -11.98 15.21 -7.25
N GLY A 164 -11.63 13.94 -6.95
CA GLY A 164 -12.29 12.77 -7.56
C GLY A 164 -11.61 12.30 -8.85
N ASN A 165 -12.26 11.40 -9.58
CA ASN A 165 -11.83 10.91 -10.90
C ASN A 165 -13.06 10.41 -11.70
N PRO A 166 -13.48 11.08 -12.77
CA PRO A 166 -14.63 10.64 -13.57
C PRO A 166 -14.37 9.36 -14.39
N TRP A 167 -13.10 9.06 -14.69
CA TRP A 167 -12.73 8.06 -15.71
C TRP A 167 -12.38 6.68 -15.16
N ARG A 168 -11.95 6.61 -13.89
CA ARG A 168 -11.49 5.35 -13.27
C ARG A 168 -12.26 5.09 -11.99
N ALA A 169 -13.05 4.01 -12.01
CA ALA A 169 -13.78 3.57 -10.84
C ALA A 169 -12.85 2.96 -9.79
N GLN A 170 -13.08 3.30 -8.52
CA GLN A 170 -12.31 2.79 -7.38
C GLN A 170 -13.27 2.28 -6.28
N PRO A 171 -14.00 1.19 -6.53
CA PRO A 171 -15.07 0.71 -5.64
C PRO A 171 -14.59 0.26 -4.25
N TRP A 172 -13.30 -0.04 -4.11
CA TRP A 172 -12.70 -0.36 -2.81
C TRP A 172 -12.83 0.78 -1.80
N ILE A 173 -12.98 2.03 -2.24
CA ILE A 173 -13.10 3.19 -1.35
C ILE A 173 -14.40 3.10 -0.55
N ALA A 174 -15.53 2.86 -1.23
CA ALA A 174 -16.84 2.73 -0.59
C ALA A 174 -16.90 1.48 0.31
N ASP A 175 -16.33 0.36 -0.14
CA ASP A 175 -16.22 -0.87 0.65
C ASP A 175 -15.38 -0.66 1.92
N ALA A 176 -14.22 0.00 1.80
CA ALA A 176 -13.37 0.34 2.93
C ALA A 176 -14.04 1.27 3.93
N MET A 177 -14.72 2.29 3.41
CA MET A 177 -15.44 3.26 4.23
C MET A 177 -16.61 2.61 4.97
N ALA A 178 -17.39 1.75 4.30
CA ALA A 178 -18.49 1.01 4.90
C ALA A 178 -18.01 0.06 6.01
N GLN A 179 -16.90 -0.65 5.79
CA GLN A 179 -16.28 -1.49 6.81
C GLN A 179 -15.82 -0.67 8.02
N GLY A 180 -15.18 0.48 7.81
CA GLY A 180 -14.78 1.37 8.89
C GLY A 180 -15.97 1.88 9.69
N SER A 181 -17.04 2.31 9.02
CA SER A 181 -18.28 2.77 9.66
C SER A 181 -18.96 1.65 10.45
N ALA A 182 -18.98 0.42 9.93
CA ALA A 182 -19.52 -0.75 10.64
C ALA A 182 -18.73 -1.09 11.92
N GLN A 183 -17.44 -0.76 11.95
CA GLN A 183 -16.58 -0.86 13.13
C GLN A 183 -16.65 0.38 14.05
N GLY A 184 -17.58 1.31 13.78
CA GLY A 184 -17.77 2.51 14.58
C GLY A 184 -16.76 3.64 14.30
N ARG A 185 -15.98 3.56 13.22
CA ARG A 185 -15.10 4.67 12.82
C ARG A 185 -15.92 5.82 12.27
N TRP A 186 -15.44 7.03 12.52
CA TRP A 186 -16.00 8.23 11.89
C TRP A 186 -15.63 8.29 10.40
N PRO A 187 -16.52 8.72 9.50
CA PRO A 187 -17.93 9.01 9.74
C PRO A 187 -18.70 7.70 9.89
N GLY A 188 -19.55 7.61 10.92
CA GLY A 188 -20.36 6.41 11.17
C GLY A 188 -21.49 6.27 10.14
N THR A 189 -22.74 6.45 10.56
CA THR A 189 -23.91 6.33 9.68
C THR A 189 -24.09 7.49 8.71
N GLY A 190 -23.32 8.58 8.84
CA GLY A 190 -23.48 9.80 8.04
C GLY A 190 -23.23 9.65 6.53
N LEU A 191 -22.85 8.46 6.07
CA LEU A 191 -22.64 8.12 4.66
C LEU A 191 -23.73 7.23 4.08
N VAL A 192 -24.57 6.63 4.92
CA VAL A 192 -25.75 5.91 4.49
C VAL A 192 -26.91 6.88 4.56
N VAL A 193 -27.46 7.25 3.42
CA VAL A 193 -28.57 8.20 3.31
C VAL A 193 -29.84 7.45 2.91
N GLU A 194 -30.96 7.75 3.55
CA GLU A 194 -32.25 7.26 3.07
C GLU A 194 -32.65 8.08 1.84
N THR A 195 -32.79 7.39 0.72
CA THR A 195 -33.27 7.95 -0.54
C THR A 195 -34.70 7.50 -0.79
N GLY A 196 -35.40 8.16 -1.71
CA GLY A 196 -36.71 7.68 -2.19
C GLY A 196 -36.68 6.29 -2.86
N ARG A 197 -35.50 5.67 -3.00
CA ARG A 197 -35.26 4.34 -3.58
C ARG A 197 -34.65 3.33 -2.60
N GLY A 198 -34.50 3.69 -1.31
CA GLY A 198 -33.85 2.86 -0.27
C GLY A 198 -32.60 3.53 0.31
N SER A 199 -31.79 2.79 1.07
CA SER A 199 -30.51 3.29 1.60
C SER A 199 -29.46 3.41 0.49
N GLY A 200 -28.88 4.59 0.30
CA GLY A 200 -27.83 4.88 -0.68
C GLY A 200 -26.53 5.36 -0.02
N TYR A 201 -25.47 5.47 -0.81
CA TYR A 201 -24.18 6.01 -0.39
C TYR A 201 -24.14 7.52 -0.64
N ALA A 202 -23.80 8.32 0.37
CA ALA A 202 -23.97 9.78 0.35
C ALA A 202 -23.26 10.48 -0.81
N PHE A 203 -22.14 9.93 -1.30
CA PHE A 203 -21.41 10.50 -2.43
C PHE A 203 -22.12 10.31 -3.78
N ASP A 204 -23.01 9.34 -3.89
CA ASP A 204 -23.80 9.11 -5.11
C ASP A 204 -24.87 10.20 -5.30
N GLU A 205 -25.25 10.88 -4.21
CA GLU A 205 -26.23 11.98 -4.23
C GLU A 205 -25.61 13.34 -4.61
N LEU A 206 -24.28 13.40 -4.86
CA LEU A 206 -23.64 14.64 -5.24
C LEU A 206 -24.15 15.13 -6.61
N PRO A 207 -24.62 16.38 -6.71
CA PRO A 207 -25.13 16.90 -7.97
C PRO A 207 -24.01 16.92 -9.02
N VAL A 208 -24.31 16.50 -10.25
CA VAL A 208 -23.40 16.50 -11.42
C VAL A 208 -22.27 15.47 -11.37
N VAL A 209 -21.82 15.06 -10.19
CA VAL A 209 -20.61 14.24 -9.99
C VAL A 209 -20.86 12.92 -9.26
N GLY A 210 -22.09 12.63 -8.84
CA GLY A 210 -22.46 11.38 -8.17
C GLY A 210 -22.15 10.13 -8.99
N ASP A 211 -22.28 10.22 -10.32
CA ASP A 211 -22.00 9.12 -11.25
C ASP A 211 -20.51 8.99 -11.65
N TRP A 212 -19.60 9.79 -11.07
CA TRP A 212 -18.17 9.67 -11.36
C TRP A 212 -17.60 8.36 -10.83
N GLY A 213 -16.62 7.78 -11.55
CA GLY A 213 -15.95 6.55 -11.12
C GLY A 213 -15.36 6.64 -9.70
N ARG A 214 -14.81 7.80 -9.35
CA ARG A 214 -14.50 8.24 -7.99
C ARG A 214 -15.05 9.64 -7.80
N ARG A 215 -15.83 9.83 -6.74
CA ARG A 215 -16.51 11.10 -6.48
C ARG A 215 -15.59 12.09 -5.76
N PRO A 216 -15.79 13.41 -5.92
CA PRO A 216 -15.07 14.40 -5.12
C PRO A 216 -15.22 14.14 -3.63
N LEU A 217 -14.17 14.46 -2.87
CA LEU A 217 -14.05 14.25 -1.42
C LEU A 217 -14.09 12.79 -0.92
N GLU A 218 -14.55 11.84 -1.73
CA GLU A 218 -14.76 10.45 -1.31
C GLU A 218 -13.48 9.80 -0.75
N LEU A 219 -12.38 9.85 -1.50
CA LEU A 219 -11.10 9.30 -1.04
C LEU A 219 -10.50 10.11 0.11
N ALA A 220 -10.66 11.44 0.10
CA ALA A 220 -10.21 12.28 1.20
C ALA A 220 -10.95 11.94 2.51
N THR A 221 -12.25 11.66 2.44
CA THR A 221 -13.05 11.21 3.58
C THR A 221 -12.59 9.85 4.10
N LEU A 222 -12.29 8.89 3.21
CA LEU A 222 -11.73 7.61 3.63
C LEU A 222 -10.39 7.80 4.36
N ARG A 223 -9.50 8.62 3.81
CA ARG A 223 -8.20 8.91 4.43
C ARG A 223 -8.37 9.59 5.78
N LEU A 224 -9.32 10.51 5.90
CA LEU A 224 -9.63 11.14 7.19
C LEU A 224 -10.17 10.12 8.20
N GLN A 225 -11.06 9.20 7.77
CA GLN A 225 -11.53 8.08 8.58
C GLN A 225 -10.37 7.20 9.04
N ASN A 226 -9.43 6.85 8.15
CA ASN A 226 -8.25 6.05 8.47
C ASN A 226 -7.34 6.79 9.45
N MET A 227 -7.06 8.06 9.22
CA MET A 227 -6.23 8.88 10.10
C MET A 227 -6.80 8.92 11.52
N ILE A 228 -8.10 9.16 11.67
CA ILE A 228 -8.74 9.25 12.99
C ILE A 228 -8.88 7.86 13.62
N GLY A 229 -9.52 6.93 12.92
CA GLY A 229 -9.98 5.64 13.46
C GLY A 229 -8.98 4.49 13.42
N VAL A 230 -7.86 4.64 12.70
CA VAL A 230 -6.77 3.67 12.64
C VAL A 230 -5.51 4.29 13.23
N SER A 231 -4.95 5.30 12.57
CA SER A 231 -3.64 5.84 12.94
C SER A 231 -3.61 6.54 14.30
N LEU A 232 -4.42 7.59 14.50
CA LEU A 232 -4.35 8.43 15.70
C LEU A 232 -4.88 7.72 16.95
N GLN A 233 -6.00 7.01 16.83
CA GLN A 233 -6.59 6.27 17.97
C GLN A 233 -5.71 5.10 18.45
N ASN A 234 -4.86 4.54 17.59
CA ASN A 234 -4.03 3.38 17.91
C ASN A 234 -2.53 3.68 17.75
N TRP A 235 -2.14 4.95 17.79
CA TRP A 235 -0.78 5.39 17.47
C TRP A 235 0.30 4.67 18.29
N ASP A 236 0.08 4.53 19.59
CA ASP A 236 1.02 3.86 20.49
C ASP A 236 1.22 2.37 20.15
N ALA A 237 0.20 1.72 19.59
CA ALA A 237 0.26 0.31 19.20
C ALA A 237 0.79 0.10 17.78
N LEU A 238 0.67 1.11 16.90
CA LEU A 238 0.97 0.97 15.47
C LEU A 238 2.25 1.69 15.01
N ARG A 239 2.79 2.63 15.80
CA ARG A 239 4.02 3.32 15.41
C ARG A 239 5.23 2.38 15.47
N PRO A 240 6.28 2.60 14.64
CA PRO A 240 7.55 1.93 14.85
C PRO A 240 8.10 2.21 16.25
N ARG A 241 8.90 1.28 16.76
CA ARG A 241 9.67 1.50 18.00
C ARG A 241 10.69 2.62 17.81
N ASP A 242 11.16 3.19 18.91
CA ASP A 242 12.09 4.31 18.88
C ASP A 242 13.43 3.97 18.19
N ASP A 243 13.88 2.71 18.28
CA ASP A 243 15.06 2.19 17.58
C ASP A 243 14.81 1.84 16.10
N GLN A 244 13.57 1.97 15.62
CA GLN A 244 13.12 1.61 14.28
C GLN A 244 12.57 2.81 13.49
N LEU A 245 12.68 4.03 14.00
CA LEU A 245 12.07 5.22 13.37
C LEU A 245 12.59 5.53 11.95
N ALA A 246 13.70 4.91 11.51
CA ALA A 246 14.22 5.03 10.15
C ALA A 246 13.24 4.50 9.07
N VAL A 247 12.24 3.68 9.42
CA VAL A 247 11.22 3.23 8.46
C VAL A 247 10.08 4.24 8.26
N LEU A 248 10.00 5.31 9.05
CA LEU A 248 8.93 6.31 8.93
C LEU A 248 8.90 6.98 7.56
N THR A 249 10.06 7.13 6.90
CA THR A 249 10.16 7.74 5.57
C THR A 249 10.18 6.73 4.44
N GLN A 250 10.24 5.43 4.75
CA GLN A 250 10.28 4.41 3.71
C GLN A 250 8.91 4.29 3.05
N LEU A 251 8.89 4.30 1.72
CA LEU A 251 7.72 4.10 0.89
C LEU A 251 7.53 2.60 0.58
N GLY A 252 6.34 2.25 0.09
CA GLY A 252 5.95 0.88 -0.18
C GLY A 252 6.00 0.50 -1.66
N GLY A 253 5.36 -0.61 -1.98
CA GLY A 253 5.19 -1.09 -3.34
C GLY A 253 4.42 -2.40 -3.44
N LEU A 254 4.20 -2.83 -4.68
CA LEU A 254 3.56 -4.09 -5.05
C LEU A 254 4.40 -4.80 -6.10
N ALA A 255 4.59 -6.10 -5.92
CA ALA A 255 5.10 -7.01 -6.94
C ALA A 255 4.09 -8.14 -7.18
N ILE A 256 3.85 -8.47 -8.45
CA ILE A 256 3.14 -9.71 -8.82
C ILE A 256 4.10 -10.56 -9.65
N GLY A 257 4.54 -11.67 -9.07
CA GLY A 257 5.44 -12.62 -9.72
C GLY A 257 4.71 -13.63 -10.60
N ASP A 258 5.42 -14.23 -11.55
CA ASP A 258 4.89 -15.30 -12.41
C ASP A 258 5.15 -16.72 -11.87
N GLY A 259 5.94 -16.86 -10.80
CA GLY A 259 6.39 -18.15 -10.24
C GLY A 259 7.62 -18.75 -10.92
N ALA A 260 8.16 -18.10 -11.96
CA ALA A 260 9.36 -18.50 -12.69
C ALA A 260 10.53 -17.50 -12.51
N GLY A 261 10.40 -16.57 -11.55
CA GLY A 261 11.37 -15.51 -11.28
C GLY A 261 11.14 -14.20 -12.05
N GLY A 262 10.07 -14.14 -12.86
CA GLY A 262 9.64 -12.94 -13.58
C GLY A 262 8.59 -12.14 -12.82
N LEU A 263 8.40 -10.89 -13.27
CA LEU A 263 7.36 -9.98 -12.79
C LEU A 263 6.28 -9.84 -13.86
N LEU A 264 5.02 -10.06 -13.47
CA LEU A 264 3.85 -9.75 -14.28
C LEU A 264 3.44 -8.28 -14.11
N TYR A 265 3.69 -7.72 -12.92
CA TYR A 265 3.40 -6.33 -12.61
C TYR A 265 4.28 -5.86 -11.45
N GLU A 266 4.72 -4.61 -11.50
CA GLU A 266 5.37 -3.96 -10.35
C GLU A 266 4.93 -2.50 -10.20
N TRP A 267 4.92 -2.06 -8.94
CA TRP A 267 4.72 -0.67 -8.58
C TRP A 267 5.60 -0.33 -7.38
N LYS A 268 6.28 0.81 -7.45
CA LYS A 268 7.06 1.38 -6.35
C LYS A 268 6.42 2.72 -6.02
N ASP A 269 5.96 2.88 -4.79
CA ASP A 269 5.18 4.06 -4.42
C ASP A 269 6.03 5.34 -4.62
N PRO A 270 5.57 6.31 -5.44
CA PRO A 270 6.29 7.57 -5.63
C PRO A 270 6.03 8.60 -4.51
N GLY A 271 5.16 8.28 -3.55
CA GLY A 271 4.89 9.14 -2.39
C GLY A 271 3.86 8.57 -1.41
N ILE A 272 3.61 9.32 -0.36
CA ILE A 272 2.56 9.01 0.63
C ILE A 272 1.21 9.20 -0.07
N CYS A 273 0.23 8.33 0.22
CA CYS A 273 -1.07 8.28 -0.46
C CYS A 273 -1.01 7.95 -1.97
N ALA A 274 0.17 7.67 -2.53
CA ALA A 274 0.37 7.36 -3.95
C ALA A 274 0.63 5.86 -4.18
N VAL A 275 -0.17 5.01 -3.54
CA VAL A 275 -0.05 3.55 -3.65
C VAL A 275 -0.51 3.03 -5.00
N CYS A 276 -0.13 1.79 -5.32
CA CYS A 276 -0.60 1.11 -6.52
C CYS A 276 -2.13 1.11 -6.60
N ASN A 277 -2.67 1.44 -7.77
CA ASN A 277 -4.05 1.11 -8.08
C ASN A 277 -4.15 -0.37 -8.42
N PHE A 278 -4.90 -1.13 -7.64
CA PHE A 278 -5.08 -2.56 -7.91
C PHE A 278 -5.88 -2.80 -9.19
N GLU A 279 -6.69 -1.82 -9.60
CA GLU A 279 -7.35 -1.83 -10.90
C GLU A 279 -6.35 -1.93 -12.05
N ASP A 280 -5.23 -1.21 -11.94
CA ASP A 280 -4.15 -1.17 -12.93
C ASP A 280 -3.38 -2.50 -12.92
N ALA A 281 -3.10 -3.04 -11.73
CA ALA A 281 -2.51 -4.38 -11.59
C ALA A 281 -3.41 -5.49 -12.19
N LEU A 282 -4.73 -5.41 -12.02
CA LEU A 282 -5.68 -6.34 -12.62
C LEU A 282 -5.72 -6.21 -14.15
N ASP A 283 -5.66 -4.98 -14.68
CA ASP A 283 -5.59 -4.74 -16.13
C ASP A 283 -4.30 -5.31 -16.74
N ALA A 284 -3.16 -5.19 -16.05
CA ALA A 284 -1.90 -5.83 -16.48
C ALA A 284 -2.01 -7.36 -16.50
N LEU A 285 -2.64 -7.97 -15.49
CA LEU A 285 -2.89 -9.41 -15.45
C LEU A 285 -3.83 -9.90 -16.55
N ASP A 286 -4.73 -9.02 -17.03
CA ASP A 286 -5.60 -9.27 -18.18
C ASP A 286 -4.90 -9.00 -19.52
N GLY A 287 -3.61 -8.63 -19.51
CA GLY A 287 -2.80 -8.33 -20.70
C GLY A 287 -3.13 -6.98 -21.35
N LYS A 288 -3.79 -6.06 -20.63
CA LYS A 288 -4.04 -4.70 -21.11
C LYS A 288 -2.82 -3.82 -20.85
N THR A 289 -2.58 -2.86 -21.73
CA THR A 289 -1.56 -1.83 -21.51
C THR A 289 -2.02 -0.91 -20.38
N VAL A 290 -1.18 -0.77 -19.36
CA VAL A 290 -1.36 0.09 -18.18
C VAL A 290 -0.52 1.34 -18.32
#